data_AF-A0A0L0CFL6-F1
#
_entry.id   AF-A0A0L0CFL6-F1
#
_cell.length_a   1.000
_cell.length_b   1.000
_cell.length_c   1.000
_cell.angle_alpha   90.00
_cell.angle_beta   90.00
_cell.angle_gamma   90.00
#
_symmetry.space_group_name_H-M   'P 1'
#
loop_
_entity.id
_entity.type
_entity.pdbx_description
1 polymer ?
#
loop_
_entity_poly.entity_id
_entity_poly.type
_entity_poly.pdbx_seq_one_letter_code
_entity_poly.pdbx_strand_id
1 'polypeptide(L)'
;MDFEIYFLLLTWHLYYRISSVSTFNIDKEPKCSYENTVNLTNHHKFQNGSFLYQGKIIPPEIIALYDYAVLWGTNKSVPLHVRGCICDKYPCIRLCCEKDEYFDEITKKCEKLRKDIVMIWQLRIEGVVGKFKVSDILSEFIIEIGLPCLETMTLNLIADTTTLSETGVLQTPYKRFESFEFCYSPRTTDNSIYTLKPFTCLLNADNLEKNKLSKGTFTLMKFLSTSENLKIIERAT
;
A
#
# COMPACT_ATOMS: atom_id res chain seq x y z
N MET A 1 -68.61 25.66 0.37
CA MET A 1 -68.13 25.23 1.70
C MET A 1 -66.83 24.45 1.49
N ASP A 2 -65.91 24.98 0.67
CA ASP A 2 -64.91 24.14 -0.04
C ASP A 2 -63.49 24.74 -0.08
N PHE A 3 -63.28 25.94 0.49
CA PHE A 3 -61.97 26.61 0.44
C PHE A 3 -61.06 26.25 1.64
N GLU A 4 -61.61 25.88 2.80
CA GLU A 4 -60.79 25.55 3.98
C GLU A 4 -60.15 24.16 3.90
N ILE A 5 -60.76 23.21 3.18
CA ILE A 5 -60.24 21.84 3.05
C ILE A 5 -58.97 21.81 2.18
N TYR A 6 -58.88 22.69 1.18
CA TYR A 6 -57.73 22.77 0.28
C TYR A 6 -56.47 23.31 0.97
N PHE A 7 -56.62 24.21 1.93
CA PHE A 7 -55.51 24.77 2.71
C PHE A 7 -54.91 23.75 3.69
N LEU A 8 -55.74 22.85 4.24
CA LEU A 8 -55.28 21.78 5.13
C LEU A 8 -54.52 20.67 4.37
N LEU A 9 -54.91 20.35 3.13
CA LEU A 9 -54.20 19.36 2.31
C LEU A 9 -52.88 19.90 1.75
N LEU A 10 -52.81 21.19 1.39
CA LEU A 10 -51.57 21.82 0.94
C LEU A 10 -50.53 21.97 2.06
N THR A 11 -50.97 22.27 3.29
CA THR A 11 -50.08 22.31 4.44
C THR A 11 -49.60 20.91 4.85
N TRP A 12 -50.41 19.87 4.65
CA TRP A 12 -49.99 18.48 4.88
C TRP A 12 -48.93 18.01 3.87
N HIS A 13 -49.03 18.41 2.60
CA HIS A 13 -48.00 18.13 1.59
C HIS A 13 -46.73 18.97 1.73
N LEU A 14 -46.82 20.19 2.25
CA LEU A 14 -45.65 21.02 2.57
C LEU A 14 -44.92 20.54 3.83
N TYR A 15 -45.65 19.99 4.82
CA TYR A 15 -45.06 19.45 6.05
C TYR A 15 -44.31 18.12 5.82
N TYR A 16 -44.78 17.27 4.90
CA TYR A 16 -44.14 15.98 4.60
C TYR A 16 -42.94 16.04 3.65
N ARG A 17 -42.56 17.24 3.17
CA ARG A 17 -41.42 17.46 2.27
C ARG A 17 -40.19 18.02 2.98
N ILE A 18 -40.15 18.07 4.30
CA ILE A 18 -38.91 18.31 5.05
C ILE A 18 -38.29 16.95 5.35
N SER A 19 -37.75 16.31 4.31
CA SER A 19 -36.76 15.26 4.52
C SER A 19 -35.58 15.92 5.24
N SER A 20 -35.30 15.50 6.46
CA SER A 20 -34.12 15.89 7.20
C SER A 20 -32.87 15.53 6.39
N VAL A 21 -32.33 16.49 5.65
CA VAL A 21 -30.99 16.36 5.07
C VAL A 21 -30.03 16.47 6.24
N SER A 22 -29.63 15.32 6.79
CA SER A 22 -28.55 15.23 7.76
C SER A 22 -27.28 15.72 7.06
N THR A 23 -26.87 16.95 7.30
CA THR A 23 -25.56 17.43 6.87
C THR A 23 -24.52 16.69 7.69
N PHE A 24 -23.99 15.60 7.12
CA PHE A 24 -22.87 14.88 7.70
C PHE A 24 -21.62 15.77 7.61
N ASN A 25 -21.21 16.34 8.75
CA ASN A 25 -19.94 17.05 8.87
C ASN A 25 -18.82 16.01 8.96
N ILE A 26 -17.95 15.98 7.95
CA ILE A 26 -16.76 15.14 7.97
C ILE A 26 -15.71 15.85 8.83
N ASP A 27 -15.12 15.14 9.79
CA ASP A 27 -14.07 15.68 10.64
C ASP A 27 -12.84 16.09 9.83
N LYS A 28 -12.17 17.17 10.26
CA LYS A 28 -10.90 17.63 9.67
C LYS A 28 -9.67 17.04 10.37
N GLU A 29 -9.87 16.35 11.48
CA GLU A 29 -8.79 15.75 12.25
C GLU A 29 -8.48 14.34 11.70
N PRO A 30 -7.22 14.05 11.31
CA PRO A 30 -6.80 12.73 10.86
C PRO A 30 -7.17 11.63 11.88
N LYS A 31 -7.76 10.53 11.40
CA LYS A 31 -8.15 9.39 12.27
C LYS A 31 -7.06 8.34 12.42
N CYS A 32 -6.08 8.33 11.53
CA CYS A 32 -4.92 7.44 11.50
C CYS A 32 -3.82 8.05 10.61
N SER A 33 -2.65 7.40 10.58
CA SER A 33 -1.55 7.75 9.68
C SER A 33 -1.99 7.74 8.22
N TYR A 34 -1.45 8.66 7.41
CA TYR A 34 -1.85 8.80 6.00
C TYR A 34 -1.65 7.51 5.20
N GLU A 35 -0.59 6.77 5.51
CA GLU A 35 -0.23 5.50 4.89
C GLU A 35 -1.29 4.40 5.11
N ASN A 36 -2.14 4.54 6.13
CA ASN A 36 -3.21 3.60 6.46
C ASN A 36 -4.57 4.05 5.92
N THR A 37 -4.59 5.09 5.09
CA THR A 37 -5.82 5.68 4.54
C THR A 37 -5.96 5.46 3.05
N VAL A 38 -7.19 5.28 2.58
CA VAL A 38 -7.52 5.28 1.14
C VAL A 38 -8.26 6.55 0.73
N ASN A 39 -8.11 6.97 -0.53
CA ASN A 39 -8.83 8.11 -1.08
C ASN A 39 -10.29 7.74 -1.44
N LEU A 40 -11.26 8.46 -0.88
CA LEU A 40 -12.69 8.21 -1.06
C LEU A 40 -13.41 9.26 -1.90
N THR A 41 -12.68 10.25 -2.42
CA THR A 41 -13.26 11.44 -3.09
C THR A 41 -14.22 11.09 -4.23
N ASN A 42 -13.88 10.08 -5.04
CA ASN A 42 -14.67 9.65 -6.21
C ASN A 42 -15.48 8.37 -5.95
N HIS A 43 -15.70 8.02 -4.68
CA HIS A 43 -16.40 6.79 -4.30
C HIS A 43 -17.84 7.04 -3.88
N HIS A 44 -18.68 6.00 -3.97
CA HIS A 44 -20.10 6.10 -3.64
C HIS A 44 -20.28 6.36 -2.15
N LYS A 45 -20.90 7.50 -1.81
CA LYS A 45 -21.28 7.89 -0.45
C LYS A 45 -22.73 7.54 -0.18
N PHE A 46 -22.99 6.82 0.89
CA PHE A 46 -24.34 6.51 1.37
C PHE A 46 -24.93 7.66 2.19
N GLN A 47 -26.26 7.67 2.34
CA GLN A 47 -26.97 8.70 3.11
C GLN A 47 -26.54 8.76 4.59
N ASN A 48 -26.14 7.63 5.15
CA ASN A 48 -25.63 7.54 6.53
C ASN A 48 -24.19 8.05 6.70
N GLY A 49 -23.56 8.60 5.65
CA GLY A 49 -22.19 9.11 5.70
C GLY A 49 -21.09 8.08 5.43
N SER A 50 -21.43 6.78 5.36
CA SER A 50 -20.49 5.72 4.98
C SER A 50 -20.15 5.76 3.49
N PHE A 51 -19.06 5.10 3.10
CA PHE A 51 -18.60 4.99 1.70
C PHE A 51 -18.45 3.54 1.26
N LEU A 52 -18.72 3.25 -0.01
CA LEU A 52 -18.39 1.96 -0.63
C LEU A 52 -17.00 2.05 -1.29
N TYR A 53 -16.06 1.21 -0.85
CA TYR A 53 -14.71 1.11 -1.39
C TYR A 53 -14.33 -0.35 -1.56
N GLN A 54 -14.02 -0.79 -2.78
CA GLN A 54 -13.63 -2.17 -3.10
C GLN A 54 -14.55 -3.25 -2.46
N GLY A 55 -15.87 -3.02 -2.51
CA GLY A 55 -16.86 -3.93 -1.95
C GLY A 55 -16.98 -3.90 -0.41
N LYS A 56 -16.25 -3.02 0.27
CA LYS A 56 -16.34 -2.79 1.72
C LYS A 56 -17.06 -1.49 2.03
N ILE A 57 -17.86 -1.51 3.10
CA ILE A 57 -18.48 -0.31 3.66
C ILE A 57 -17.50 0.30 4.67
N ILE A 58 -17.03 1.51 4.37
CA ILE A 58 -16.20 2.30 5.27
C ILE A 58 -17.13 3.17 6.10
N PRO A 59 -17.20 2.94 7.42
CA PRO A 59 -18.13 3.64 8.28
C PRO A 59 -17.62 5.07 8.57
N PRO A 60 -18.52 6.03 8.85
CA PRO A 60 -18.20 7.45 8.94
C PRO A 60 -17.16 7.80 10.02
N GLU A 61 -17.06 6.99 11.08
CA GLU A 61 -16.21 7.26 12.25
C GLU A 61 -14.70 7.17 11.95
N ILE A 62 -14.33 6.53 10.83
CA ILE A 62 -12.94 6.37 10.39
C ILE A 62 -12.62 7.22 9.16
N ILE A 63 -13.47 8.20 8.85
CA ILE A 63 -13.34 9.09 7.70
C ILE A 63 -12.97 10.49 8.17
N ALA A 64 -12.04 11.13 7.47
CA ALA A 64 -11.66 12.52 7.71
C ALA A 64 -11.31 13.23 6.40
N LEU A 65 -11.27 14.56 6.47
CA LEU A 65 -10.78 15.43 5.41
C LEU A 65 -9.28 15.67 5.57
N TYR A 66 -8.55 15.56 4.46
CA TYR A 66 -7.10 15.76 4.40
C TYR A 66 -6.80 16.86 3.39
N ASP A 67 -5.94 17.80 3.76
CA ASP A 67 -5.41 18.89 2.90
C ASP A 67 -3.94 18.66 2.51
N TYR A 68 -3.45 17.44 2.75
CA TYR A 68 -2.11 17.00 2.39
C TYR A 68 -2.12 15.59 1.82
N ALA A 69 -1.08 15.29 1.04
CA ALA A 69 -0.74 13.95 0.59
C ALA A 69 0.69 13.62 1.01
N VAL A 70 0.93 12.37 1.41
CA VAL A 70 2.29 11.89 1.67
C VAL A 70 2.83 11.26 0.38
N LEU A 71 3.85 11.89 -0.19
CA LEU A 71 4.59 11.38 -1.35
C LEU A 71 6.01 11.04 -0.88
N TRP A 72 6.33 9.74 -0.85
CA TRP A 72 7.65 9.23 -0.50
C TRP A 72 8.16 9.76 0.85
N GLY A 73 7.28 9.75 1.86
CA GLY A 73 7.56 10.24 3.22
C GLY A 73 7.53 11.77 3.39
N THR A 74 7.18 12.53 2.34
CA THR A 74 7.07 13.99 2.41
C THR A 74 5.62 14.45 2.29
N ASN A 75 5.17 15.27 3.24
CA ASN A 75 3.86 15.92 3.16
C ASN A 75 3.87 16.99 2.06
N LYS A 76 2.89 16.92 1.17
CA LYS A 76 2.62 17.92 0.14
C LYS A 76 1.22 18.45 0.34
N SER A 77 1.06 19.76 0.41
CA SER A 77 -0.27 20.38 0.45
C SER A 77 -0.99 20.12 -0.87
N VAL A 78 -2.26 19.70 -0.77
CA VAL A 78 -3.14 19.39 -1.91
C VAL A 78 -4.55 19.89 -1.58
N PRO A 79 -5.45 20.00 -2.57
CA PRO A 79 -6.85 20.31 -2.29
C PRO A 79 -7.48 19.36 -1.27
N LEU A 80 -8.37 19.91 -0.44
CA LEU A 80 -9.07 19.17 0.60
C LEU A 80 -9.83 17.98 -0.01
N HIS A 81 -9.61 16.79 0.51
CA HIS A 81 -10.18 15.55 -0.02
C HIS A 81 -10.54 14.57 1.09
N VAL A 82 -11.48 13.66 0.81
CA VAL A 82 -11.97 12.69 1.80
C VAL A 82 -11.11 11.45 1.77
N ARG A 83 -10.65 10.99 2.95
CA ARG A 83 -9.94 9.72 3.10
C ARG A 83 -10.50 8.90 4.25
N GLY A 84 -10.34 7.58 4.18
CA GLY A 84 -10.79 6.65 5.22
C GLY A 84 -9.68 5.72 5.71
N CYS A 85 -9.59 5.55 7.03
CA CYS A 85 -8.61 4.70 7.73
C CYS A 85 -8.95 3.21 7.64
N ILE A 86 -8.98 2.67 6.43
CA ILE A 86 -9.41 1.30 6.19
C ILE A 86 -8.33 0.27 6.56
N CYS A 87 -7.04 0.62 6.46
CA CYS A 87 -5.94 -0.33 6.61
C CYS A 87 -5.67 -0.75 8.06
N ASP A 88 -6.20 -0.02 9.04
CA ASP A 88 -6.18 -0.43 10.45
C ASP A 88 -7.19 -1.55 10.73
N LYS A 89 -8.19 -1.74 9.85
CA LYS A 89 -9.27 -2.73 10.00
C LYS A 89 -9.19 -3.88 9.00
N TYR A 90 -8.66 -3.63 7.81
CA TYR A 90 -8.52 -4.61 6.75
C TYR A 90 -7.07 -4.61 6.25
N PRO A 91 -6.51 -5.78 5.93
CA PRO A 91 -5.14 -5.82 5.47
C PRO A 91 -5.03 -5.13 4.10
N CYS A 92 -4.08 -4.21 3.98
CA CYS A 92 -3.83 -3.46 2.76
C CYS A 92 -2.51 -3.91 2.13
N ILE A 93 -2.46 -3.87 0.81
CA ILE A 93 -1.22 -3.96 0.03
C ILE A 93 -1.29 -2.97 -1.13
N ARG A 94 -0.13 -2.68 -1.74
CA ARG A 94 -0.06 -1.79 -2.91
C ARG A 94 0.20 -2.56 -4.19
N LEU A 95 -0.44 -2.14 -5.26
CA LEU A 95 0.07 -2.34 -6.61
C LEU A 95 0.84 -1.09 -7.03
N CYS A 96 1.93 -1.28 -7.77
CA CYS A 96 2.72 -0.17 -8.26
C CYS A 96 1.96 0.67 -9.30
N CYS A 97 1.10 -0.01 -10.06
CA CYS A 97 0.29 0.52 -11.15
C CYS A 97 -1.12 -0.04 -11.06
N GLU A 98 -2.03 0.46 -11.90
CA GLU A 98 -3.40 -0.04 -12.00
C GLU A 98 -3.43 -1.51 -12.43
N LYS A 99 -4.58 -2.19 -12.23
CA LYS A 99 -4.75 -3.64 -12.43
C LYS A 99 -4.27 -4.15 -13.80
N ASP A 100 -4.45 -3.38 -14.87
CA ASP A 100 -4.10 -3.80 -16.23
C ASP A 100 -2.76 -3.23 -16.71
N GLU A 101 -1.90 -2.84 -15.77
CA GLU A 101 -0.60 -2.22 -16.01
C GLU A 101 0.53 -2.90 -15.21
N TYR A 102 1.76 -2.71 -15.67
CA TYR A 102 2.98 -3.04 -14.94
C TYR A 102 3.90 -1.83 -14.85
N PHE A 103 4.72 -1.79 -13.81
CA PHE A 103 5.76 -0.80 -13.64
C PHE A 103 7.02 -1.21 -14.38
N ASP A 104 7.43 -0.40 -15.37
CA ASP A 104 8.68 -0.54 -16.09
C ASP A 104 9.81 0.20 -15.34
N GLU A 105 10.84 -0.54 -14.90
CA GLU A 105 11.96 0.03 -14.14
C GLU A 105 12.87 0.95 -14.96
N ILE A 106 12.89 0.80 -16.29
CA ILE A 106 13.73 1.57 -17.20
C ILE A 106 13.03 2.90 -17.51
N THR A 107 11.76 2.84 -17.92
CA THR A 107 11.00 4.04 -18.28
C THR A 107 10.44 4.77 -17.05
N LYS A 108 10.43 4.10 -15.88
CA LYS A 108 9.87 4.57 -14.60
C LYS A 108 8.39 4.93 -14.72
N LYS A 109 7.64 4.19 -15.53
CA LYS A 109 6.24 4.45 -15.84
C LYS A 109 5.40 3.17 -15.76
N CYS A 110 4.10 3.36 -15.63
CA CYS A 110 3.13 2.30 -15.79
C CYS A 110 2.84 2.06 -17.27
N GLU A 111 2.99 0.83 -17.71
CA GLU A 111 2.76 0.38 -19.09
C GLU A 111 1.68 -0.70 -19.10
N LYS A 112 0.92 -0.78 -20.19
CA LYS A 112 -0.21 -1.72 -20.28
C LYS A 112 0.28 -3.16 -20.40
N LEU A 113 -0.39 -4.05 -19.69
CA LEU A 113 -0.21 -5.49 -19.87
C LEU A 113 -0.61 -5.90 -21.29
N ARG A 114 0.17 -6.83 -21.84
CA ARG A 114 -0.17 -7.52 -23.06
C ARG A 114 -1.40 -8.39 -22.86
N LYS A 115 -2.43 -8.18 -23.69
CA LYS A 115 -3.72 -8.89 -23.59
C LYS A 115 -3.63 -10.38 -23.92
N ASP A 116 -2.61 -10.78 -24.65
CA ASP A 116 -2.36 -12.16 -25.07
C ASP A 116 -1.58 -12.98 -24.02
N ILE A 117 -1.14 -12.35 -22.93
CA ILE A 117 -0.43 -13.01 -21.83
C ILE A 117 -1.37 -13.10 -20.61
N VAL A 118 -1.40 -14.27 -19.98
CA VAL A 118 -2.22 -14.53 -18.80
C VAL A 118 -1.59 -13.89 -17.57
N MET A 119 -2.40 -13.22 -16.75
CA MET A 119 -1.99 -12.62 -15.48
C MET A 119 -2.47 -13.46 -14.28
N ILE A 120 -1.53 -13.85 -13.42
CA ILE A 120 -1.77 -14.63 -12.20
C ILE A 120 -1.76 -13.72 -10.96
N TRP A 121 -2.94 -13.43 -10.43
CA TRP A 121 -3.13 -12.60 -9.21
C TRP A 121 -2.97 -13.37 -7.90
N GLN A 122 -2.61 -14.65 -7.97
CA GLN A 122 -2.50 -15.51 -6.81
C GLN A 122 -1.12 -15.40 -6.17
N LEU A 123 -1.08 -15.21 -4.85
CA LEU A 123 0.15 -15.28 -4.05
C LEU A 123 -0.01 -16.30 -2.92
N ARG A 124 1.13 -16.83 -2.47
CA ARG A 124 1.23 -17.59 -1.23
C ARG A 124 1.23 -16.60 -0.05
N ILE A 125 0.21 -16.71 0.80
CA ILE A 125 -0.04 -15.86 1.96
C ILE A 125 0.13 -16.70 3.23
N GLU A 126 0.90 -16.19 4.18
CA GLU A 126 1.09 -16.78 5.51
C GLU A 126 0.06 -16.24 6.51
N GLY A 127 -0.70 -17.13 7.12
CA GLY A 127 -1.61 -16.79 8.21
C GLY A 127 -0.93 -16.77 9.58
N VAL A 128 -1.62 -16.26 10.61
CA VAL A 128 -1.10 -16.08 11.97
C VAL A 128 -0.54 -17.36 12.62
N VAL A 129 -0.98 -18.54 12.18
CA VAL A 129 -0.55 -19.85 12.74
C VAL A 129 0.54 -20.52 11.90
N GLY A 130 1.28 -19.76 11.08
CA GLY A 130 2.32 -20.30 10.18
C GLY A 130 1.79 -21.22 9.09
N LYS A 131 0.47 -21.22 8.87
CA LYS A 131 -0.20 -21.93 7.77
C LYS A 131 -0.18 -21.06 6.53
N PHE A 132 0.06 -21.67 5.38
CA PHE A 132 0.04 -20.96 4.11
C PHE A 132 -1.25 -21.24 3.34
N LYS A 133 -1.78 -20.21 2.67
CA LYS A 133 -2.83 -20.33 1.66
C LYS A 133 -2.36 -19.70 0.35
N VAL A 134 -2.78 -20.25 -0.78
CA VAL A 134 -2.63 -19.57 -2.08
C VAL A 134 -3.97 -18.93 -2.39
N SER A 135 -4.00 -17.62 -2.59
CA SER A 135 -5.25 -16.88 -2.82
C SER A 135 -5.05 -15.68 -3.74
N ASP A 136 -6.15 -15.24 -4.35
CA ASP A 136 -6.18 -14.04 -5.19
C ASP A 136 -6.10 -12.79 -4.31
N ILE A 137 -5.01 -12.03 -4.47
CA ILE A 137 -4.74 -10.86 -3.63
C ILE A 137 -5.81 -9.77 -3.75
N LEU A 138 -6.50 -9.68 -4.89
CA LEU A 138 -7.53 -8.66 -5.13
C LEU A 138 -8.79 -8.92 -4.30
N SER A 139 -8.97 -10.16 -3.83
CA SER A 139 -10.09 -10.55 -2.98
C SER A 139 -9.75 -10.54 -1.48
N GLU A 140 -8.47 -10.71 -1.16
CA GLU A 140 -7.97 -10.84 0.21
C GLU A 140 -7.60 -9.51 0.84
N PHE A 141 -7.09 -8.58 0.03
CA PHE A 141 -6.54 -7.32 0.51
C PHE A 141 -7.30 -6.12 -0.06
N ILE A 142 -7.24 -5.02 0.68
CA ILE A 142 -7.53 -3.71 0.12
C ILE A 142 -6.33 -3.28 -0.73
N ILE A 143 -6.59 -2.97 -2.01
CA ILE A 143 -5.56 -2.62 -2.97
C ILE A 143 -5.42 -1.11 -3.07
N GLU A 144 -4.27 -0.60 -2.67
CA GLU A 144 -3.85 0.76 -2.96
C GLU A 144 -2.98 0.81 -4.23
N ILE A 145 -2.96 1.95 -4.92
CA ILE A 145 -2.11 2.17 -6.09
C ILE A 145 -1.02 3.18 -5.72
N GLY A 146 0.24 2.84 -5.98
CA GLY A 146 1.34 3.76 -5.83
C GLY A 146 2.69 3.08 -5.59
N LEU A 147 3.75 3.81 -5.95
CA LEU A 147 5.13 3.41 -5.70
C LEU A 147 5.53 3.71 -4.25
N PRO A 148 6.37 2.86 -3.63
CA PRO A 148 6.88 3.11 -2.28
C PRO A 148 7.82 4.33 -2.23
N CYS A 149 8.54 4.62 -3.31
CA CYS A 149 9.44 5.78 -3.44
C CYS A 149 9.73 6.14 -4.90
N LEU A 150 10.45 7.24 -5.13
CA LEU A 150 10.91 7.65 -6.46
C LEU A 150 11.81 6.59 -7.11
N GLU A 151 12.82 6.13 -6.36
CA GLU A 151 13.76 5.11 -6.82
C GLU A 151 13.29 3.72 -6.40
N THR A 152 12.25 3.25 -7.09
CA THR A 152 11.69 1.92 -6.89
C THR A 152 12.39 0.89 -7.79
N MET A 153 12.69 -0.29 -7.25
CA MET A 153 13.25 -1.43 -7.98
C MET A 153 12.53 -2.73 -7.63
N THR A 154 12.60 -3.72 -8.52
CA THR A 154 12.16 -5.08 -8.19
C THR A 154 13.01 -5.61 -7.04
N LEU A 155 12.38 -6.11 -5.98
CA LEU A 155 13.10 -6.72 -4.87
C LEU A 155 13.83 -7.95 -5.40
N ASN A 156 15.17 -7.92 -5.36
CA ASN A 156 16.00 -8.97 -5.92
C ASN A 156 15.83 -10.24 -5.07
N LEU A 157 15.03 -11.17 -5.59
CA LEU A 157 14.64 -12.39 -4.91
C LEU A 157 15.87 -13.32 -4.88
N ILE A 158 16.61 -13.34 -3.78
CA ILE A 158 17.31 -14.58 -3.44
C ILE A 158 16.19 -15.59 -3.21
N ALA A 159 16.10 -16.57 -4.10
CA ALA A 159 14.87 -16.99 -4.77
C ALA A 159 13.66 -17.42 -3.91
N ASP A 160 13.79 -17.74 -2.62
CA ASP A 160 12.79 -18.59 -1.96
C ASP A 160 12.24 -18.12 -0.60
N THR A 161 12.44 -16.85 -0.18
CA THR A 161 12.15 -16.49 1.22
C THR A 161 11.35 -15.21 1.42
N THR A 162 10.70 -14.68 0.38
CA THR A 162 9.72 -13.59 0.59
C THR A 162 8.37 -14.16 0.98
N THR A 163 7.87 -13.76 2.14
CA THR A 163 6.57 -14.19 2.66
C THR A 163 5.66 -12.99 2.81
N LEU A 164 4.48 -13.03 2.19
CA LEU A 164 3.41 -12.07 2.44
C LEU A 164 2.52 -12.61 3.56
N SER A 165 2.36 -11.88 4.65
CA SER A 165 1.43 -12.24 5.71
C SER A 165 -0.01 -11.87 5.34
N GLU A 166 -0.99 -12.51 5.99
CA GLU A 166 -2.41 -12.15 5.88
C GLU A 166 -2.72 -10.74 6.40
N THR A 167 -1.79 -10.14 7.15
CA THR A 167 -1.90 -8.75 7.63
C THR A 167 -1.39 -7.72 6.62
N GLY A 168 -0.91 -8.14 5.45
CA GLY A 168 -0.40 -7.24 4.41
C GLY A 168 1.07 -6.85 4.56
N VAL A 169 1.83 -7.59 5.37
CA VAL A 169 3.25 -7.33 5.59
C VAL A 169 4.08 -8.26 4.73
N LEU A 170 5.07 -7.70 4.04
CA LEU A 170 6.04 -8.46 3.28
C LEU A 170 7.30 -8.68 4.13
N GLN A 171 7.69 -9.94 4.30
CA GLN A 171 8.87 -10.32 5.08
C GLN A 171 9.89 -11.02 4.20
N THR A 172 11.16 -10.66 4.40
CA THR A 172 12.33 -11.33 3.86
C THR A 172 13.18 -11.85 5.03
N PRO A 173 14.23 -12.65 4.80
CA PRO A 173 15.14 -13.06 5.88
C PRO A 173 15.82 -11.89 6.61
N TYR A 174 15.93 -10.73 5.95
CA TYR A 174 16.75 -9.61 6.44
C TYR A 174 15.91 -8.40 6.88
N LYS A 175 14.73 -8.21 6.28
CA LYS A 175 13.90 -7.03 6.47
C LYS A 175 12.41 -7.38 6.40
N ARG A 176 11.65 -6.74 7.27
CA ARG A 176 10.19 -6.64 7.23
C ARG A 176 9.80 -5.32 6.56
N PHE A 177 8.81 -5.36 5.69
CA PHE A 177 8.27 -4.22 4.95
C PHE A 177 6.78 -4.08 5.26
N GLU A 178 6.41 -2.91 5.78
CA GLU A 178 5.00 -2.55 5.92
C GLU A 178 4.37 -2.26 4.55
N SER A 179 3.04 -2.28 4.48
CA SER A 179 2.28 -2.21 3.21
C SER A 179 2.62 -1.00 2.32
N PHE A 180 3.09 0.11 2.91
CA PHE A 180 3.48 1.32 2.18
C PHE A 180 4.93 1.31 1.69
N GLU A 181 5.77 0.39 2.20
CA GLU A 181 7.20 0.29 1.84
C GLU A 181 7.47 -0.60 0.62
N PHE A 182 6.45 -1.28 0.12
CA PHE A 182 6.52 -2.08 -1.10
C PHE A 182 5.28 -1.90 -1.96
N CYS A 183 5.38 -2.29 -3.22
CA CYS A 183 4.24 -2.48 -4.10
C CYS A 183 4.43 -3.73 -4.94
N TYR A 184 3.37 -4.38 -5.41
CA TYR A 184 3.46 -5.45 -6.37
C TYR A 184 3.27 -4.93 -7.79
N SER A 185 4.04 -5.46 -8.73
CA SER A 185 3.79 -5.25 -10.14
C SER A 185 3.97 -6.56 -10.91
N PRO A 186 3.18 -6.78 -11.98
CA PRO A 186 3.38 -7.89 -12.88
C PRO A 186 4.79 -7.92 -13.48
N ARG A 187 5.34 -9.13 -13.59
CA ARG A 187 6.57 -9.44 -14.31
C ARG A 187 6.39 -10.68 -15.15
N THR A 188 6.87 -10.59 -16.37
CA THR A 188 6.81 -11.69 -17.30
C THR A 188 7.79 -12.78 -16.87
N THR A 189 7.28 -14.00 -16.70
CA THR A 189 8.09 -15.22 -16.55
C THR A 189 8.10 -15.93 -17.90
N ASP A 190 9.27 -16.11 -18.49
CA ASP A 190 9.49 -16.81 -19.77
C ASP A 190 8.56 -16.38 -20.92
N ASN A 191 8.25 -15.08 -21.02
CA ASN A 191 7.39 -14.49 -22.06
C ASN A 191 5.96 -15.07 -22.18
N SER A 192 5.50 -15.85 -21.20
CA SER A 192 4.26 -16.64 -21.32
C SER A 192 3.20 -16.29 -20.27
N ILE A 193 3.62 -15.85 -19.08
CA ILE A 193 2.72 -15.49 -17.98
C ILE A 193 3.24 -14.26 -17.24
N TYR A 194 2.31 -13.46 -16.71
CA TYR A 194 2.60 -12.42 -15.75
C TYR A 194 2.42 -12.98 -14.33
N THR A 195 3.44 -12.80 -13.50
CA THR A 195 3.38 -13.08 -12.05
C THR A 195 3.71 -11.83 -11.26
N LEU A 196 3.14 -11.69 -10.07
CA LEU A 196 3.43 -10.54 -9.21
C LEU A 196 4.83 -10.65 -8.63
N LYS A 197 5.58 -9.56 -8.71
CA LYS A 197 6.85 -9.40 -8.01
C LYS A 197 6.79 -8.17 -7.11
N PRO A 198 7.31 -8.25 -5.88
CA PRO A 198 7.37 -7.10 -5.00
C PRO A 198 8.47 -6.15 -5.47
N PHE A 199 8.18 -4.86 -5.39
CA PHE A 199 9.08 -3.76 -5.64
C PHE A 199 9.26 -2.98 -4.35
N THR A 200 10.48 -2.58 -4.09
CA THR A 200 10.87 -1.84 -2.89
C THR A 200 11.77 -0.68 -3.28
N CYS A 201 12.05 0.19 -2.32
CA CYS A 201 13.00 1.26 -2.53
C CYS A 201 14.43 0.76 -2.70
N LEU A 202 15.14 1.33 -3.68
CA LEU A 202 16.59 1.26 -3.76
C LEU A 202 17.16 1.83 -2.46
N LEU A 203 17.86 0.97 -1.71
CA LEU A 203 18.65 1.44 -0.59
C LEU A 203 19.85 2.20 -1.16
N ASN A 204 19.80 3.53 -1.17
CA ASN A 204 21.00 4.32 -1.43
C ASN A 204 22.10 3.84 -0.47
N ALA A 205 23.30 3.60 -0.98
CA ALA A 205 24.46 3.15 -0.20
C ALA A 205 24.71 4.04 1.04
N ASP A 206 24.33 5.33 0.96
CA ASP A 206 24.39 6.30 2.06
C ASP A 206 23.49 5.97 3.27
N ASN A 207 22.40 5.23 3.07
CA ASN A 207 21.50 4.82 4.14
C ASN A 207 21.91 3.49 4.81
N LEU A 208 22.84 2.75 4.20
CA LEU A 208 23.44 1.56 4.83
C LEU A 208 24.44 1.97 5.91
N GLU A 209 25.19 3.06 5.72
CA GLU A 209 26.09 3.60 6.75
C GLU A 209 25.33 4.24 7.90
N LYS A 210 24.26 5.00 7.63
CA LYS A 210 23.43 5.61 8.69
C LYS A 210 22.68 4.56 9.53
N ASN A 211 22.24 3.45 8.92
CA ASN A 211 21.62 2.35 9.66
C ASN A 211 22.64 1.45 10.38
N LYS A 212 23.90 1.40 9.93
CA LYS A 212 25.00 0.78 10.70
C LYS A 212 25.44 1.64 11.89
N LEU A 213 25.36 2.96 11.79
CA LEU A 213 25.74 3.87 12.88
C LEU A 213 24.65 4.02 13.96
N SER A 214 23.38 3.74 13.62
CA SER A 214 22.25 3.79 14.57
C SER A 214 22.02 2.49 15.35
N LYS A 215 22.64 1.36 14.94
CA LYS A 215 22.50 0.07 15.63
C LYS A 215 23.87 -0.48 16.01
N GLY A 216 24.29 -0.15 17.23
CA GLY A 216 25.19 -0.99 18.01
C GLY A 216 26.68 -0.72 17.80
N THR A 217 27.26 -0.10 18.82
CA THR A 217 28.66 -0.23 19.22
C THR A 217 29.13 -1.68 19.05
N PHE A 218 29.89 -1.96 17.99
CA PHE A 218 30.72 -3.15 17.91
C PHE A 218 32.17 -2.72 18.03
N THR A 219 32.79 -3.18 19.11
CA THR A 219 34.21 -3.05 19.40
C THR A 219 35.02 -3.50 18.20
N LEU A 220 35.76 -2.56 17.61
CA LEU A 220 36.69 -2.79 16.51
C LEU A 220 37.86 -3.64 17.04
N MET A 221 37.81 -4.96 16.88
CA MET A 221 39.05 -5.75 16.90
C MET A 221 39.85 -5.37 15.66
N LYS A 222 40.93 -4.61 15.89
CA LYS A 222 41.99 -4.36 14.94
C LYS A 222 42.48 -5.67 14.32
N PHE A 223 42.19 -5.91 13.04
CA PHE A 223 43.13 -6.66 12.20
C PHE A 223 44.07 -5.64 11.58
N LEU A 224 45.24 -5.51 12.19
CA LEU A 224 46.35 -4.76 11.61
C LEU A 224 46.83 -5.50 10.36
N SER A 225 46.90 -4.76 9.26
CA SER A 225 47.66 -5.09 8.07
C SER A 225 49.14 -5.28 8.42
N THR A 226 49.79 -6.27 7.80
CA THR A 226 51.16 -6.11 7.30
C THR A 226 51.37 -7.01 6.09
N SER A 227 51.43 -6.37 4.93
CA SER A 227 52.21 -6.81 3.78
C SER A 227 53.68 -6.54 4.09
N GLU A 228 54.52 -7.57 4.05
CA GLU A 228 55.86 -7.62 3.42
C GLU A 228 56.82 -8.59 4.13
N ASN A 229 57.39 -9.48 3.30
CA ASN A 229 58.68 -10.15 3.42
C ASN A 229 58.90 -11.18 4.53
N LEU A 230 58.83 -12.47 4.15
CA LEU A 230 60.02 -13.35 4.25
C LEU A 230 59.91 -14.52 3.26
N LYS A 231 60.91 -14.62 2.37
CA LYS A 231 61.27 -15.81 1.60
C LYS A 231 61.64 -16.96 2.56
N ILE A 232 61.83 -18.16 1.98
CA ILE A 232 62.44 -19.38 2.53
C ILE A 232 61.36 -20.23 3.26
N ILE A 233 60.98 -21.46 2.91
CA ILE A 233 61.74 -22.70 2.61
C ILE A 233 60.90 -23.63 1.70
N GLU A 234 61.62 -24.40 0.88
CA GLU A 234 61.19 -25.45 -0.04
C GLU A 234 60.50 -26.68 0.61
N ARG A 235 59.76 -27.42 -0.23
CA ARG A 235 59.62 -28.88 -0.29
C ARG A 235 59.98 -29.72 0.95
N ALA A 236 58.93 -30.35 1.51
CA ALA A 236 58.88 -31.74 1.96
C ALA A 236 57.36 -32.03 2.04
N THR A 237 56.73 -32.94 1.31
CA THR A 237 57.06 -34.24 0.71
C THR A 237 56.12 -34.48 -0.47
#